data_AF-A0AA97AFM0-F1
#
_entry.id   AF-A0AA97AFM0-F1
#
_cell.length_a   1.000
_cell.length_b   1.000
_cell.length_c   1.000
_cell.angle_alpha   90.00
_cell.angle_beta   90.00
_cell.angle_gamma   90.00
#
_symmetry.space_group_name_H-M   'P 1'
#
loop_
_entity.id
_entity.type
_entity.pdbx_description
1 polymer ?
#
loop_
_entity_poly.entity_id
_entity_poly.type
_entity_poly.pdbx_seq_one_letter_code
_entity_poly.pdbx_strand_id
1 'polypeptide(L)' 'MQLSVIEKGLQQGREEERRILTLNLLREGVSPEVIARATGLAIEQIQQLQTTMPPSPADS' A
#
# COMPACT_ATOMS: atom_id res chain seq x y z
N MET A 1 -20.65 -7.13 -15.34
CA MET A 1 -19.69 -6.56 -16.31
C MET A 1 -18.36 -7.26 -16.13
N GLN A 2 -17.78 -7.84 -17.20
CA GLN A 2 -16.38 -8.28 -17.17
C GLN A 2 -15.50 -7.10 -17.56
N LEU A 3 -14.54 -6.73 -16.70
CA LEU A 3 -13.52 -5.75 -17.04
C LEU A 3 -12.67 -6.28 -18.21
N SER A 4 -12.35 -5.41 -19.15
CA SER A 4 -11.40 -5.71 -20.21
C SER A 4 -10.02 -6.04 -19.62
N VAL A 5 -9.20 -6.77 -20.38
CA VAL A 5 -7.84 -7.14 -19.95
C VAL A 5 -7.01 -5.89 -19.59
N ILE A 6 -7.23 -4.79 -20.31
CA ILE A 6 -6.56 -3.50 -20.06
C ILE A 6 -7.03 -2.88 -18.73
N GLU A 7 -8.34 -2.83 -18.48
CA GLU A 7 -8.88 -2.27 -17.23
C GLU A 7 -8.43 -3.06 -16.00
N LYS A 8 -8.37 -4.40 -16.11
CA LYS A 8 -7.82 -5.26 -15.06
C LYS A 8 -6.36 -4.94 -14.77
N GLY A 9 -5.53 -4.84 -15.82
CA GLY A 9 -4.11 -4.48 -15.65
C GLY A 9 -3.91 -3.12 -15.00
N LEU A 10 -4.69 -2.11 -15.41
CA LEU A 10 -4.65 -0.78 -14.80
C LEU A 10 -5.11 -0.78 -13.34
N GLN A 11 -6.12 -1.57 -13.01
CA GLN A 11 -6.57 -1.72 -11.62
C GLN A 11 -5.49 -2.37 -10.76
N GLN A 12 -4.89 -3.47 -11.22
CA GLN A 12 -3.80 -4.16 -10.52
C GLN A 12 -2.59 -3.25 -10.31
N GLY A 13 -2.19 -2.48 -11.34
CA GLY A 13 -1.09 -1.52 -11.23
C GLY A 13 -1.35 -0.44 -10.18
N ARG A 14 -2.56 0.12 -10.14
CA ARG A 14 -2.95 1.10 -9.11
C ARG A 14 -3.00 0.51 -7.70
N GLU A 15 -3.37 -0.76 -7.56
CA GLU A 15 -3.39 -1.46 -6.27
C GLU A 15 -1.95 -1.72 -5.77
N GLU A 16 -1.07 -2.16 -6.65
CA GLU A 16 0.34 -2.39 -6.33
C GLU A 16 1.09 -1.09 -5.98
N GLU A 17 0.86 -0.01 -6.74
CA GLU A 17 1.45 1.30 -6.44
C GLU A 17 1.02 1.81 -5.05
N ARG A 18 -0.27 1.71 -4.71
CA ARG A 18 -0.79 2.09 -3.38
C ARG A 18 -0.14 1.26 -2.28
N ARG A 19 0.09 -0.04 -2.51
CA ARG A 19 0.77 -0.93 -1.57
C ARG A 19 2.22 -0.50 -1.37
N ILE A 20 2.99 -0.32 -2.45
CA ILE A 20 4.41 0.09 -2.39
C ILE A 20 4.56 1.43 -1.68
N LEU A 21 3.73 2.41 -2.04
CA LEU A 21 3.76 3.74 -1.42
C LEU A 21 3.47 3.66 0.08
N THR A 22 2.44 2.90 0.48
CA THR A 22 2.09 2.69 1.90
C THR A 22 3.24 2.08 2.69
N LEU A 23 3.87 1.02 2.17
CA LEU A 23 5.00 0.36 2.84
C LEU A 23 6.20 1.30 3.01
N ASN A 24 6.50 2.11 1.99
CA ASN A 24 7.59 3.08 2.08
C ASN A 24 7.28 4.16 3.13
N LEU A 25 6.06 4.70 3.15
CA LEU A 25 5.67 5.69 4.16
C LEU A 25 5.69 5.13 5.59
N LEU A 26 5.29 3.86 5.78
CA LEU A 26 5.40 3.19 7.07
C LEU A 26 6.86 3.05 7.54
N ARG A 27 7.79 2.75 6.61
CA ARG A 27 9.23 2.69 6.91
C ARG A 27 9.81 4.04 7.30
N GLU A 28 9.31 5.12 6.68
CA GLU A 28 9.67 6.51 7.03
C GLU A 28 9.02 6.98 8.35
N GLY A 29 8.28 6.12 9.05
CA GLY A 29 7.65 6.45 10.33
C GLY A 29 6.42 7.35 10.21
N VAL A 30 5.84 7.48 9.01
CA VAL A 30 4.62 8.27 8.80
C VAL A 30 3.43 7.59 9.47
N SER A 31 2.59 8.37 10.15
CA SER A 31 1.46 7.80 10.90
C SER A 31 0.41 7.18 9.96
N PRO A 32 -0.25 6.07 10.37
CA PRO A 32 -1.28 5.41 9.56
C PRO A 32 -2.42 6.34 9.13
N GLU A 33 -2.78 7.33 9.94
CA GLU A 33 -3.83 8.31 9.64
C GLU A 33 -3.42 9.25 8.50
N VAL A 34 -2.15 9.66 8.44
CA VAL A 34 -1.61 10.47 7.34
C VAL A 34 -1.57 9.64 6.07
N ILE A 35 -1.12 8.39 6.16
CA ILE A 35 -1.06 7.46 5.03
C ILE A 35 -2.46 7.18 4.46
N ALA A 36 -3.47 6.99 5.31
CA ALA A 36 -4.85 6.78 4.90
C ALA A 36 -5.38 7.96 4.05
N ARG A 37 -5.09 9.20 4.48
CA ARG A 37 -5.47 10.40 3.72
C ARG A 37 -4.73 10.53 2.39
N ALA A 38 -3.48 10.09 2.33
CA ALA A 38 -2.65 10.19 1.13
C ALA A 38 -2.96 9.10 0.08
N THR A 39 -3.30 7.90 0.53
CA THR A 39 -3.48 6.72 -0.34
C THR A 39 -4.94 6.36 -0.59
N GLY A 40 -5.85 6.89 0.23
CA GLY A 40 -7.27 6.50 0.22
C GLY A 40 -7.53 5.09 0.75
N LEU A 41 -6.53 4.44 1.36
CA LEU A 41 -6.70 3.14 2.00
C LEU A 41 -7.34 3.28 3.39
N ALA A 42 -8.07 2.25 3.80
CA ALA A 42 -8.59 2.16 5.15
C ALA A 42 -7.43 1.92 6.14
N ILE A 43 -7.57 2.42 7.37
CA ILE A 43 -6.54 2.27 8.40
C ILE A 43 -6.28 0.78 8.69
N GLU A 44 -7.32 -0.05 8.67
CA GLU A 44 -7.20 -1.50 8.87
C GLU A 44 -6.35 -2.15 7.78
N GLN A 45 -6.47 -1.71 6.53
CA GLN A 45 -5.65 -2.20 5.42
C GLN A 45 -4.18 -1.81 5.62
N ILE A 46 -3.92 -0.59 6.10
CA ILE A 46 -2.57 -0.11 6.39
C ILE A 46 -1.92 -0.92 7.53
N GLN A 47 -2.68 -1.23 8.59
CA GLN A 47 -2.19 -2.06 9.70
C GLN A 47 -1.89 -3.50 9.26
N GLN A 48 -2.70 -4.07 8.37
CA GLN A 48 -2.42 -5.39 7.76
C GLN A 48 -1.13 -5.35 6.93
N LEU A 49 -0.91 -4.28 6.15
CA LEU A 49 0.33 -4.09 5.40
C LEU A 49 1.54 -3.97 6.32
N GLN A 50 1.42 -3.23 7.43
CA GLN A 50 2.47 -3.10 8.42
C GLN A 50 2.85 -4.43 9.06
N THR A 51 1.87 -5.29 9.38
CA THR A 51 2.10 -6.60 9.99
C THR A 51 2.76 -7.59 9.03
N THR A 52 2.47 -7.47 7.74
CA THR A 52 3.03 -8.34 6.68
C THR A 52 4.29 -7.76 6.03
N MET A 53 4.75 -6.60 6.52
CA MET A 53 5.93 -5.93 5.99
C MET A 53 7.19 -6.70 6.37
N PRO A 54 8.06 -7.07 5.41
CA PRO A 54 9.37 -7.62 5.75
C PRO A 54 10.22 -6.54 6.44
N PRO A 55 11.10 -6.92 7.38
CA PRO A 55 12.02 -5.99 8.04
C PRO A 55 12.86 -5.23 6.99
N SER A 56 13.29 -4.01 7.32
CA SER A 56 14.11 -3.24 6.39
C SER A 56 15.40 -4.00 6.12
N PRO A 57 15.89 -4.06 4.87
CA PRO A 57 17.22 -4.63 4.59
C PRO A 57 18.35 -3.84 5.26
N ALA A 58 18.08 -2.65 5.80
CA ALA A 58 19.02 -1.87 6.63
C ALA A 58 19.01 -2.27 8.12
N ASP A 59 18.06 -3.10 8.56
CA ASP A 59 17.95 -3.60 9.94
C ASP A 59 18.68 -4.97 10.12
N SER A 60 19.42 -5.43 9.10
CA SER A 60 20.15 -6.71 9.06
C SER A 60 21.66 -6.54 9.26
#